data_AF-A0A2J6SFU9-F1
#
_entry.id   AF-A0A2J6SFU9-F1
#
_cell.length_a   1.000
_cell.length_b   1.000
_cell.length_c   1.000
_cell.angle_alpha   90.00
_cell.angle_beta   90.00
_cell.angle_gamma   90.00
#
_symmetry.space_group_name_H-M   'P 1'
#
loop_
_entity.id
_entity.type
_entity.pdbx_description
1 polymer ?
#
loop_
_entity_poly.entity_id
_entity_poly.type
_entity_poly.pdbx_seq_one_letter_code
_entity_poly.pdbx_strand_id
1 'polypeptide(L)' 'FFEENGSDFTIVNAKGEGLLHACAKGGESPARTYGADRISQWLMEVQDLDPLAEDIESRSALDVATASGCTGILELFRR' A
#
# COMPACT_ATOMS: atom_id res chain seq x y z
N PHE A 1 3.75 -13.24 -13.30
CA PHE A 1 2.72 -12.49 -12.54
C PHE A 1 3.24 -11.06 -12.35
N PHE A 2 2.68 -10.08 -13.08
CA PHE A 2 3.08 -8.66 -13.23
C PHE A 2 4.52 -8.32 -13.67
N GLU A 3 5.56 -8.95 -13.13
CA GLU A 3 6.97 -8.68 -13.52
C GLU A 3 7.24 -8.98 -15.00
N GLU A 4 6.53 -9.94 -15.58
CA GLU A 4 6.64 -10.31 -17.00
C GLU A 4 6.23 -9.19 -17.96
N ASN A 5 5.57 -8.13 -17.48
CA ASN A 5 5.16 -6.99 -18.31
C ASN A 5 5.99 -5.71 -18.05
N GLY A 6 7.05 -5.77 -17.24
CA GLY A 6 7.88 -4.59 -16.93
C GLY A 6 7.12 -3.48 -16.21
N SER A 7 6.12 -3.84 -15.40
CA SER A 7 5.38 -2.87 -14.60
C SER A 7 6.29 -2.22 -13.56
N ASP A 8 6.33 -0.89 -13.55
CA ASP A 8 7.05 -0.10 -12.56
C ASP A 8 6.13 0.19 -11.36
N PHE A 9 6.44 -0.43 -10.22
CA PHE A 9 5.67 -0.30 -8.99
C PHE A 9 6.05 0.95 -8.17
N THR A 10 7.09 1.68 -8.57
CA THR A 10 7.54 2.91 -7.90
C THR A 10 6.79 4.16 -8.36
N ILE A 11 5.93 4.03 -9.37
CA ILE A 11 5.11 5.12 -9.90
C ILE A 11 4.15 5.64 -8.83
N VAL A 12 4.06 6.96 -8.75
CA VAL A 12 3.09 7.69 -7.92
C VAL A 12 2.04 8.39 -8.78
N ASN A 13 0.83 8.55 -8.25
CA ASN A 13 -0.21 9.32 -8.90
C ASN A 13 -0.03 10.84 -8.69
N ALA A 14 -0.96 11.66 -9.19
CA ALA A 14 -0.91 13.13 -9.05
C ALA A 14 -0.97 13.65 -7.60
N LYS A 15 -1.29 12.80 -6.62
CA LYS A 15 -1.26 13.09 -5.18
C LYS A 15 0.02 12.61 -4.50
N GLY A 16 1.01 12.12 -5.24
CA GLY A 16 2.20 11.50 -4.65
C GLY A 16 1.94 10.11 -4.07
N GLU A 17 0.77 9.53 -4.30
CA GLU A 17 0.40 8.23 -3.74
C GLU A 17 0.96 7.10 -4.62
N GLY A 18 1.86 6.30 -4.06
CA GLY A 18 2.32 5.04 -4.66
C GLY A 18 1.35 3.87 -4.45
N LEU A 19 1.75 2.67 -4.90
CA LEU A 19 0.90 1.47 -4.83
C LEU A 19 0.47 1.10 -3.39
N LEU A 20 1.35 1.29 -2.40
CA LEU A 20 1.03 1.01 -1.00
C LEU A 20 -0.11 1.91 -0.47
N HIS A 21 -0.17 3.18 -0.90
CA HIS A 21 -1.29 4.06 -0.58
C HIS A 21 -2.60 3.56 -1.21
N ALA A 22 -2.55 3.03 -2.44
CA ALA A 22 -3.72 2.47 -3.10
C ALA A 22 -4.25 1.22 -2.38
N CYS A 23 -3.34 0.35 -1.92
CA CYS A 23 -3.69 -0.80 -1.09
C CYS A 23 -4.30 -0.37 0.26
N ALA A 24 -3.73 0.66 0.90
CA ALA A 24 -4.21 1.21 2.17
C ALA A 24 -5.65 1.76 2.09
N LYS A 25 -6.00 2.44 0.99
CA LYS A 25 -7.37 2.93 0.73
C LYS A 25 -8.37 1.80 0.49
N GLY A 26 -7.90 0.61 0.13
CA GLY A 26 -8.73 -0.57 -0.09
C GLY A 26 -9.57 -0.99 1.12
N GLY A 27 -9.18 -0.58 2.34
CA GLY A 27 -9.91 -0.86 3.59
C GLY A 27 -11.37 -0.37 3.63
N GLU A 28 -11.75 0.58 2.76
CA GLU A 28 -13.13 1.07 2.66
C GLU A 28 -14.12 0.02 2.11
N SER A 29 -13.63 -1.08 1.53
CA SER A 29 -14.46 -2.16 1.00
C SER A 29 -13.99 -3.53 1.51
N PRO A 30 -14.86 -4.34 2.16
CA PRO A 30 -14.51 -5.68 2.65
C PRO A 30 -13.97 -6.61 1.55
N ALA A 31 -14.43 -6.43 0.31
CA ALA A 31 -13.99 -7.19 -0.85
C ALA A 31 -12.56 -6.79 -1.32
N ARG A 32 -12.12 -5.57 -1.00
CA ARG A 32 -10.77 -5.06 -1.31
C ARG A 32 -9.80 -5.27 -0.16
N THR A 33 -10.29 -5.52 1.06
CA THR A 33 -9.46 -5.90 2.21
C THR A 33 -8.88 -7.30 2.06
N TYR A 34 -9.64 -8.24 1.48
CA TYR A 34 -9.18 -9.61 1.24
C TYR A 34 -8.06 -9.63 0.17
N GLY A 35 -6.81 -9.76 0.61
CA GLY A 35 -5.62 -9.82 -0.24
C GLY A 35 -4.76 -8.55 -0.26
N ALA A 36 -5.22 -7.46 0.37
CA ALA A 36 -4.42 -6.25 0.53
C ALA A 36 -3.18 -6.51 1.41
N ASP A 37 -3.28 -7.40 2.39
CA ASP A 37 -2.20 -7.87 3.24
C ASP A 37 -1.07 -8.53 2.43
N ARG A 38 -1.40 -9.52 1.60
CA ARG A 38 -0.42 -10.29 0.84
C ARG A 38 0.20 -9.49 -0.31
N ILE A 39 -0.58 -8.60 -0.94
CA ILE A 39 -0.05 -7.68 -1.96
C ILE A 39 0.88 -6.66 -1.29
N SER A 40 0.51 -6.10 -0.14
CA SER A 40 1.34 -5.12 0.54
C SER A 40 2.64 -5.73 1.07
N GLN A 41 2.58 -6.94 1.65
CA GLN A 41 3.78 -7.71 2.00
C GLN A 41 4.70 -7.88 0.80
N TRP A 42 4.16 -8.32 -0.34
CA TRP A 42 4.96 -8.52 -1.55
C TRP A 42 5.58 -7.22 -2.07
N LEU A 43 4.83 -6.10 -2.06
CA LEU A 43 5.34 -4.80 -2.47
C LEU A 43 6.48 -4.31 -1.57
N MET A 44 6.40 -4.54 -0.25
CA MET A 44 7.45 -4.13 0.69
C MET A 44 8.66 -5.07 0.64
N GLU A 45 8.44 -6.39 0.66
CA GLU A 45 9.52 -7.37 0.81
C GLU A 45 10.21 -7.73 -0.51
N VAL A 46 9.47 -7.73 -1.63
CA VAL A 46 10.00 -8.17 -2.93
C VAL A 46 10.31 -6.98 -3.83
N GLN A 47 9.45 -5.96 -3.81
CA GLN A 47 9.64 -4.76 -4.64
C GLN A 47 10.33 -3.60 -3.91
N ASP A 48 10.69 -3.78 -2.63
CA ASP A 48 11.41 -2.80 -1.80
C ASP A 48 10.70 -1.43 -1.71
N LEU A 49 9.36 -1.41 -1.79
CA LEU A 49 8.61 -0.17 -1.61
C LEU A 49 8.63 0.27 -0.14
N ASP A 50 9.00 1.52 0.08
CA ASP A 50 8.99 2.14 1.40
C ASP A 50 7.53 2.43 1.86
N PRO A 51 7.05 1.76 2.93
CA PRO A 51 5.72 2.03 3.50
C PRO A 51 5.62 3.40 4.18
N LEU A 52 6.75 4.04 4.48
CA LEU A 52 6.84 5.37 5.08
C LEU A 52 7.00 6.50 4.04
N ALA A 53 7.07 6.17 2.75
CA ALA A 53 7.08 7.17 1.69
C ALA A 53 5.82 8.04 1.80
N GLU A 54 6.01 9.36 1.85
CA GLU A 54 4.94 10.32 2.06
C GLU A 54 4.28 10.74 0.73
N ASP A 55 2.95 10.87 0.76
CA ASP A 55 2.18 11.56 -0.26
C ASP A 55 2.31 13.10 -0.14
N ILE A 56 1.65 13.86 -1.03
CA ILE A 56 1.73 15.34 -1.01
C ILE A 56 1.11 15.98 0.25
N GLU A 57 0.34 15.21 1.02
CA GLU A 57 -0.29 15.64 2.28
C GLU A 57 0.55 15.20 3.50
N SER A 58 1.79 14.75 3.29
CA SER A 58 2.69 14.21 4.33
C SER A 58 2.08 13.01 5.06
N ARG A 59 1.34 12.16 4.35
CA ARG A 59 0.83 10.90 4.88
C ARG A 59 1.57 9.76 4.25
N SER A 60 1.96 8.79 5.07
CA SER A 60 2.44 7.50 4.60
C SER A 60 1.28 6.54 4.27
N ALA A 61 1.61 5.40 3.67
CA ALA A 61 0.63 4.33 3.48
C ALA A 61 0.04 3.82 4.81
N LEU A 62 0.80 3.93 5.92
CA LEU A 62 0.33 3.57 7.27
C LEU A 62 -0.70 4.56 7.81
N ASP A 63 -0.48 5.86 7.61
CA ASP A 63 -1.42 6.91 8.04
C ASP A 63 -2.76 6.72 7.31
N VAL A 64 -2.69 6.45 6.00
CA VAL A 64 -3.87 6.17 5.17
C VAL A 64 -4.55 4.86 5.62
N ALA A 65 -3.80 3.79 5.86
CA ALA A 65 -4.38 2.52 6.30
C ALA A 65 -5.10 2.66 7.66
N THR A 66 -4.53 3.46 8.55
CA THR A 66 -5.12 3.81 9.86
C THR A 66 -6.44 4.56 9.67
N ALA A 67 -6.45 5.59 8.81
CA ALA A 67 -7.65 6.37 8.52
C ALA A 67 -8.75 5.54 7.82
N SER A 68 -8.36 4.60 6.96
CA SER A 68 -9.28 3.75 6.19
C SER A 68 -9.70 2.46 6.90
N GLY A 69 -9.21 2.20 8.12
CA GLY A 69 -9.51 0.95 8.85
C GLY A 69 -8.95 -0.32 8.18
N CYS A 70 -7.92 -0.18 7.34
CA CYS A 70 -7.29 -1.30 6.64
C CYS A 70 -6.37 -2.07 7.59
N THR A 71 -6.93 -2.98 8.37
CA THR A 71 -6.18 -3.75 9.37
C THR A 71 -5.10 -4.64 8.76
N GLY A 72 -5.30 -5.14 7.54
CA GLY A 72 -4.35 -6.06 6.88
C GLY A 72 -2.94 -5.47 6.74
N ILE A 73 -2.81 -4.20 6.33
CA ILE A 73 -1.50 -3.53 6.25
C ILE A 73 -0.99 -3.22 7.65
N LEU A 74 -1.86 -2.74 8.55
CA LEU A 74 -1.46 -2.37 9.92
C LEU A 74 -0.90 -3.55 10.72
N GLU A 75 -1.46 -4.76 10.54
CA GLU A 75 -0.98 -5.97 11.21
C GLU A 75 0.45 -6.36 10.76
N LEU A 76 0.93 -5.88 9.61
CA LEU A 76 2.33 -6.06 9.20
C LEU A 76 3.32 -5.24 10.02
N PHE A 77 2.83 -4.19 10.68
CA PHE A 77 3.62 -3.23 11.46
C PHE A 77 3.35 -3.30 12.97
N ARG A 78 2.35 -4.07 13.40
CA ARG A 78 2.16 -4.41 14.82
C ARG A 78 3.18 -5.47 15.23
N ARG A 79 4.24 -5.02 15.90
CA ARG A 79 5.12 -5.87 16.73
C ARG A 79 4.71 -5.80 18.19
#